data_AF-D8LZI7-F1
#
_entry.id   AF-D8LZI7-F1
#
_cell.length_a   1.000
_cell.length_b   1.000
_cell.length_c   1.000
_cell.angle_alpha   90.00
_cell.angle_beta   90.00
_cell.angle_gamma   90.00
#
_symmetry.space_group_name_H-M   'P 1'
#
loop_
_entity.id
_entity.type
_entity.pdbx_description
1 polymer ?
#
loop_
_entity_poly.entity_id
_entity_poly.type
_entity_poly.pdbx_seq_one_letter_code
_entity_poly.pdbx_strand_id
1 'polypeptide(L)'
;MGGCVKAPRIRSKNLISIIFCEANAIYGIIIAVILINKVSASGYVDGNLRPDYDIASMYFAGYAIFSAGLSVGLSNITSGLSVGICGSSCALSDAQNGELFAKMLIAQIFASALGIYGIIIGIIVSNFGQFPN
;
A
#
# COMPACT_ATOMS: atom_id res chain seq x y z
N MET A 1 -22.32 -6.45 20.83
CA MET A 1 -22.27 -7.89 20.51
C MET A 1 -21.90 -8.06 19.04
N GLY A 2 -20.99 -8.98 18.69
CA GLY A 2 -20.62 -9.21 17.29
C GLY A 2 -21.75 -9.83 16.48
N GLY A 3 -21.99 -9.35 15.25
CA GLY A 3 -23.07 -9.83 14.37
C GLY A 3 -23.05 -11.35 14.12
N CYS A 4 -21.86 -11.96 14.20
CA CYS A 4 -21.64 -13.40 14.00
C CYS A 4 -22.27 -14.28 15.08
N VAL A 5 -22.62 -13.75 16.26
CA VAL A 5 -23.26 -14.52 17.34
C VAL A 5 -24.72 -14.83 17.00
N LYS A 6 -25.43 -13.87 16.38
CA LYS A 6 -26.83 -14.05 15.96
C LYS A 6 -26.96 -14.67 14.57
N ALA A 7 -25.98 -14.44 13.70
CA ALA A 7 -25.97 -14.95 12.32
C ALA A 7 -24.61 -15.61 11.99
N PRO A 8 -24.41 -16.91 12.30
CA PRO A 8 -23.11 -17.58 12.11
C PRO A 8 -22.68 -17.71 10.64
N ARG A 9 -23.65 -17.65 9.71
CA ARG A 9 -23.40 -17.71 8.25
C ARG A 9 -22.50 -16.60 7.70
N ILE A 10 -22.36 -15.48 8.42
CA ILE A 10 -21.59 -14.32 7.96
C ILE A 10 -20.07 -14.49 8.13
N ARG A 11 -19.63 -15.49 8.93
CA ARG A 11 -18.21 -15.72 9.24
C ARG A 11 -17.38 -16.01 8.00
N SER A 12 -17.86 -16.87 7.11
CA SER A 12 -17.12 -17.28 5.91
C SER A 12 -17.20 -16.26 4.78
N LYS A 13 -18.35 -15.57 4.62
CA LYS A 13 -18.53 -14.58 3.55
C LYS A 13 -17.72 -13.31 3.79
N ASN A 14 -17.67 -12.82 5.03
CA ASN A 14 -16.98 -11.56 5.33
C ASN A 14 -15.45 -11.70 5.47
N LEU A 15 -14.91 -12.92 5.40
CA LEU A 15 -13.45 -13.13 5.29
C LEU A 15 -12.84 -12.40 4.10
N ILE A 16 -13.61 -12.20 3.03
CA ILE A 16 -13.16 -11.46 1.84
C ILE A 16 -12.71 -10.03 2.18
N SER A 17 -13.38 -9.37 3.14
CA SER A 17 -12.99 -8.02 3.57
C SER A 17 -11.64 -8.00 4.30
N ILE A 18 -11.36 -9.05 5.08
CA ILE A 18 -10.07 -9.23 5.76
C ILE A 18 -8.95 -9.44 4.72
N ILE A 19 -9.21 -10.24 3.69
CA ILE A 19 -8.26 -10.50 2.60
C ILE A 19 -7.93 -9.20 1.85
N PHE A 20 -8.90 -8.31 1.60
CA PHE A 20 -8.61 -7.01 0.98
C PHE A 20 -7.75 -6.10 1.86
N CYS A 21 -7.93 -6.15 3.18
CA CYS A 21 -7.06 -5.42 4.11
C CYS A 21 -5.63 -5.99 4.11
N GLU A 22 -5.49 -7.31 4.06
CA GLU A 22 -4.18 -7.98 3.94
C GLU A 22 -3.48 -7.64 2.61
N ALA A 23 -4.22 -7.59 1.50
CA ALA A 23 -3.67 -7.23 0.20
C ALA A 23 -2.99 -5.84 0.23
N ASN A 24 -3.57 -4.87 0.93
CA ASN A 24 -2.97 -3.54 1.12
C ASN A 24 -1.66 -3.58 1.94
N ALA A 25 -1.48 -4.56 2.82
CA ALA A 25 -0.21 -4.75 3.52
C ALA A 25 0.86 -5.35 2.58
N ILE A 26 0.47 -6.30 1.71
CA ILE A 26 1.36 -6.90 0.70
C ILE A 26 1.88 -5.81 -0.26
N TYR A 27 1.03 -4.85 -0.61
CA TYR A 27 1.43 -3.68 -1.38
C TYR A 27 2.56 -2.87 -0.73
N GLY A 28 2.52 -2.70 0.60
CA GLY A 28 3.57 -2.03 1.36
C GLY A 28 4.89 -2.80 1.37
N ILE A 29 4.87 -4.13 1.51
CA ILE A 29 6.11 -4.91 1.52
C ILE A 29 6.75 -4.99 0.12
N ILE A 30 5.95 -5.04 -0.94
CA ILE A 30 6.45 -5.01 -2.32
C ILE A 30 7.22 -3.72 -2.58
N ILE A 31 6.68 -2.55 -2.21
CA ILE A 31 7.39 -1.28 -2.44
C ILE A 31 8.67 -1.21 -1.59
N ALA A 32 8.65 -1.71 -0.35
CA ALA A 32 9.84 -1.74 0.49
C ALA A 32 10.99 -2.51 -0.16
N VAL A 33 10.70 -3.70 -0.72
CA VAL A 33 11.70 -4.50 -1.44
C VAL A 33 12.19 -3.77 -2.69
N ILE A 34 11.31 -3.16 -3.49
CA ILE A 34 11.70 -2.42 -4.70
C ILE A 34 12.64 -1.25 -4.36
N LEU A 35 12.33 -0.47 -3.32
CA LEU A 35 13.15 0.68 -2.92
C LEU A 35 14.52 0.23 -2.40
N ILE A 36 14.60 -0.85 -1.61
CA ILE A 36 15.87 -1.41 -1.12
C ILE A 36 16.76 -1.83 -2.30
N ASN A 37 16.20 -2.47 -3.32
CA ASN A 37 16.96 -2.88 -4.50
C ASN A 37 17.46 -1.72 -5.36
N LYS A 38 16.87 -0.52 -5.22
CA LYS A 38 17.33 0.68 -5.93
C LYS A 38 18.47 1.40 -5.22
N VAL A 39 18.56 1.29 -3.89
CA VAL A 39 19.63 1.95 -3.13
C VAL A 39 20.97 1.33 -3.46
N SER A 40 21.77 2.03 -4.26
CA SER A 40 23.15 1.66 -4.61
C SER A 40 24.12 2.65 -3.95
N ALA A 41 24.99 2.15 -3.07
CA ALA A 41 25.97 2.95 -2.34
C ALA A 41 27.27 3.13 -3.15
N SER A 42 27.19 3.62 -4.39
CA SER A 42 28.33 3.71 -5.32
C SER A 42 28.86 5.13 -5.51
N GLY A 43 29.07 5.87 -4.41
CA GLY A 43 29.63 7.23 -4.46
C GLY A 43 31.05 7.37 -3.93
N TYR A 44 31.49 6.39 -3.17
CA TYR A 44 32.78 6.41 -2.49
C TYR A 44 33.70 5.36 -3.09
N VAL A 45 34.81 5.81 -3.65
CA VAL A 45 35.94 4.95 -4.02
C VAL A 45 37.04 5.31 -3.03
N ASP A 46 37.47 4.33 -2.21
CA ASP A 46 38.60 4.49 -1.31
C ASP A 46 38.43 5.64 -0.28
N GLY A 47 37.22 5.78 0.27
CA GLY A 47 36.90 6.82 1.28
C GLY A 47 36.80 8.25 0.74
N ASN A 48 37.03 8.45 -0.57
CA ASN A 48 36.89 9.73 -1.24
C ASN A 48 35.67 9.71 -2.19
N LEU A 49 35.00 10.86 -2.34
CA LEU A 49 33.98 11.02 -3.39
C LEU A 49 34.68 10.87 -4.75
N ARG A 50 34.05 10.12 -5.66
CA ARG A 50 34.50 10.10 -7.06
C ARG A 50 34.57 11.54 -7.59
N PRO A 51 35.65 11.93 -8.28
CA PRO A 51 35.81 13.30 -8.79
C PRO A 51 34.77 13.67 -9.86
N ASP A 52 34.09 12.67 -10.43
CA ASP A 52 33.02 12.79 -11.43
C ASP A 52 31.63 12.49 -10.84
N TYR A 53 31.48 12.59 -9.51
CA TYR A 53 30.25 12.22 -8.82
C TYR A 53 29.22 13.35 -8.84
N ASP A 54 28.07 13.10 -9.46
CA ASP A 54 26.95 14.04 -9.43
C ASP A 54 26.22 13.99 -8.07
N ILE A 55 26.68 14.84 -7.16
CA ILE A 55 26.10 15.03 -5.83
C ILE A 55 24.64 15.50 -5.93
N ALA A 56 24.28 16.30 -6.95
CA ALA A 56 22.93 16.83 -7.12
C ALA A 56 21.93 15.71 -7.45
N SER A 57 22.28 14.79 -8.35
CA SER A 57 21.47 13.60 -8.63
C SER A 57 21.33 12.69 -7.41
N MET A 58 22.34 12.59 -6.55
CA MET A 58 22.24 11.78 -5.34
C MET A 58 21.26 12.32 -4.31
N TYR A 59 21.28 13.63 -4.06
CA TYR A 59 20.28 14.26 -3.20
C TYR A 59 18.87 14.11 -3.78
N PHE A 60 18.72 14.33 -5.09
CA PHE A 60 17.44 14.13 -5.76
C PHE A 60 16.93 12.69 -5.64
N ALA A 61 17.78 11.69 -5.89
CA ALA A 61 17.43 10.27 -5.75
C ALA A 61 17.04 9.90 -4.30
N GLY A 62 17.76 10.43 -3.31
CA GLY A 62 17.44 10.24 -1.89
C GLY A 62 16.05 10.80 -1.52
N TYR A 63 15.76 12.04 -1.91
CA TYR A 63 14.44 12.66 -1.68
C TYR A 63 13.33 11.98 -2.49
N ALA A 64 13.61 11.52 -3.71
CA ALA A 64 12.65 10.78 -4.53
C ALA A 64 12.27 9.44 -3.87
N ILE A 65 13.22 8.70 -3.32
CA ILE A 65 12.94 7.43 -2.63
C ILE A 65 12.22 7.64 -1.30
N PHE A 66 12.61 8.66 -0.55
CA PHE A 66 11.92 9.01 0.69
C PHE A 66 10.46 9.39 0.43
N SER A 67 10.22 10.28 -0.55
CA SER A 67 8.86 10.69 -0.92
C SER A 67 8.06 9.53 -1.52
N ALA A 68 8.66 8.66 -2.34
CA ALA A 68 8.01 7.46 -2.86
C ALA A 68 7.54 6.53 -1.73
N GLY A 69 8.41 6.23 -0.76
CA GLY A 69 8.06 5.39 0.39
C GLY A 69 6.96 6.02 1.26
N LEU A 70 7.05 7.32 1.52
CA LEU A 70 6.07 8.05 2.33
C LEU A 70 4.69 8.10 1.67
N SER A 71 4.63 8.43 0.37
CA SER A 71 3.37 8.49 -0.39
C SER A 71 2.67 7.13 -0.46
N VAL A 72 3.41 6.03 -0.71
CA VAL A 72 2.83 4.68 -0.75
C VAL A 72 2.39 4.22 0.65
N GLY A 73 3.20 4.49 1.67
CA GLY A 73 2.85 4.13 3.05
C GLY A 73 1.55 4.79 3.51
N LEU A 74 1.43 6.11 3.31
CA LEU A 74 0.24 6.87 3.70
C LEU A 74 -1.00 6.45 2.91
N SER A 75 -0.87 6.25 1.59
CA SER A 75 -2.01 5.81 0.76
C SER A 75 -2.51 4.40 1.14
N ASN A 76 -1.61 3.47 1.44
CA ASN A 76 -1.99 2.12 1.89
C ASN A 76 -2.64 2.13 3.28
N ILE A 77 -2.20 3.00 4.20
CA ILE A 77 -2.85 3.17 5.51
C ILE A 77 -4.28 3.72 5.33
N THR A 78 -4.46 4.77 4.54
CA THR A 78 -5.78 5.38 4.32
C THR A 78 -6.72 4.41 3.59
N SER A 79 -6.23 3.70 2.57
CA SER A 79 -7.02 2.69 1.86
C SER A 79 -7.38 1.52 2.77
N GLY A 80 -6.44 0.99 3.56
CA GLY A 80 -6.70 -0.10 4.51
C GLY A 80 -7.73 0.28 5.57
N LEU A 81 -7.66 1.51 6.09
CA LEU A 81 -8.64 2.03 7.03
C LEU A 81 -10.04 2.16 6.39
N SER A 82 -10.11 2.69 5.16
CA SER A 82 -11.37 2.80 4.41
C SER A 82 -12.03 1.43 4.18
N VAL A 83 -11.24 0.44 3.74
CA VAL A 83 -11.71 -0.94 3.53
C VAL A 83 -12.15 -1.57 4.85
N GLY A 84 -11.40 -1.38 5.94
CA GLY A 84 -11.74 -1.93 7.26
C GLY A 84 -13.05 -1.37 7.85
N ILE A 85 -13.28 -0.07 7.66
CA ILE A 85 -14.55 0.57 8.07
C ILE A 85 -15.70 0.03 7.23
N CYS A 86 -15.55 -0.01 5.90
CA CYS A 86 -16.55 -0.56 4.99
C CYS A 86 -16.82 -2.06 5.25
N GLY A 87 -15.79 -2.81 5.63
CA GLY A 87 -15.85 -4.22 6.07
C GLY A 87 -16.72 -4.42 7.29
N SER A 88 -16.49 -3.60 8.32
CA SER A 88 -17.29 -3.60 9.54
C SER A 88 -18.77 -3.31 9.27
N SER A 89 -19.06 -2.32 8.42
CA SER A 89 -20.43 -1.99 7.99
C SER A 89 -21.06 -3.12 7.18
N CYS A 90 -20.33 -3.70 6.23
CA CYS A 90 -20.79 -4.84 5.43
C CYS A 90 -21.17 -6.03 6.30
N ALA A 91 -20.33 -6.36 7.30
CA ALA A 91 -20.60 -7.47 8.20
C ALA A 91 -21.86 -7.28 9.04
N LEU A 92 -22.14 -6.05 9.47
CA LEU A 92 -23.33 -5.73 10.24
C LEU A 92 -24.59 -5.73 9.35
N SER A 93 -24.50 -5.24 8.11
CA SER A 93 -25.59 -5.26 7.14
C SER A 93 -25.92 -6.66 6.64
N ASP A 94 -24.93 -7.52 6.38
CA ASP A 94 -25.12 -8.93 5.98
C ASP A 94 -25.76 -9.76 7.10
N ALA A 95 -25.49 -9.41 8.38
CA ALA A 95 -26.16 -10.02 9.51
C ALA A 95 -27.67 -9.72 9.53
N GLN A 96 -28.10 -8.57 8.99
CA GLN A 96 -29.52 -8.19 8.88
C GLN A 96 -30.16 -8.76 7.60
N ASN A 97 -29.55 -8.56 6.44
CA ASN A 97 -30.02 -9.08 5.16
C ASN A 97 -28.85 -9.41 4.23
N GLY A 98 -28.79 -10.69 3.82
CA GLY A 98 -27.67 -11.22 3.05
C GLY A 98 -27.62 -10.82 1.57
N GLU A 99 -28.69 -10.24 1.02
CA GLU A 99 -28.64 -9.68 -0.35
C GLU A 99 -27.79 -8.40 -0.44
N LEU A 100 -27.57 -7.71 0.68
CA LEU A 100 -26.76 -6.47 0.69
C LEU A 100 -25.26 -6.74 0.58
N PHE A 101 -24.81 -7.97 0.86
CA PHE A 101 -23.39 -8.33 0.83
C PHE A 101 -22.73 -7.98 -0.52
N ALA A 102 -23.35 -8.40 -1.64
CA ALA A 102 -22.79 -8.16 -2.97
C ALA A 102 -22.71 -6.67 -3.32
N LYS A 103 -23.69 -5.86 -2.87
CA LYS A 103 -23.71 -4.41 -3.11
C LYS A 103 -22.60 -3.69 -2.33
N MET A 104 -22.38 -4.09 -1.09
CA MET A 104 -21.32 -3.54 -0.23
C MET A 104 -19.92 -3.99 -0.65
N LEU A 105 -19.78 -5.20 -1.20
CA LEU A 105 -18.52 -5.71 -1.75
C LEU A 105 -17.98 -4.80 -2.85
N ILE A 106 -18.84 -4.30 -3.74
CA ILE A 106 -18.44 -3.39 -4.83
C ILE A 106 -17.79 -2.12 -4.26
N ALA A 107 -18.35 -1.56 -3.18
CA ALA A 107 -17.77 -0.39 -2.52
C ALA A 107 -16.39 -0.69 -1.91
N GLN A 108 -16.17 -1.89 -1.36
CA GLN A 108 -14.86 -2.30 -0.86
C GLN A 108 -13.81 -2.39 -1.97
N ILE A 109 -14.17 -2.87 -3.16
CA ILE A 109 -13.25 -2.97 -4.31
C ILE A 109 -12.76 -1.57 -4.73
N PHE A 110 -13.66 -0.58 -4.78
CA PHE A 110 -13.27 0.80 -5.07
C PHE A 110 -12.40 1.41 -3.97
N ALA A 111 -12.67 1.10 -2.70
CA ALA A 111 -11.84 1.55 -1.59
C ALA A 111 -10.42 0.93 -1.62
N SER A 112 -10.29 -0.34 -2.00
CA SER A 112 -8.98 -1.00 -2.15
C SER A 112 -8.19 -0.51 -3.38
N ALA A 113 -8.87 -0.04 -4.43
CA ALA A 113 -8.19 0.52 -5.62
C ALA A 113 -7.30 1.73 -5.29
N LEU A 114 -7.62 2.47 -4.22
CA LEU A 114 -6.80 3.60 -3.75
C LEU A 114 -5.37 3.18 -3.36
N GLY A 115 -5.19 2.00 -2.76
CA GLY A 115 -3.86 1.46 -2.43
C GLY A 115 -3.03 1.13 -3.67
N ILE A 116 -3.69 0.60 -4.71
CA ILE A 116 -3.04 0.29 -6.00
C ILE A 116 -2.54 1.58 -6.67
N TYR A 117 -3.35 2.65 -6.67
CA TYR A 117 -2.91 3.95 -7.19
C TYR A 117 -1.72 4.50 -6.43
N GLY A 118 -1.68 4.33 -5.10
CA GLY A 118 -0.54 4.66 -4.26
C GLY A 118 0.76 4.02 -4.76
N ILE A 119 0.76 2.69 -4.92
CA ILE A 119 1.93 1.94 -5.42
C ILE A 119 2.38 2.44 -6.79
N ILE A 120 1.45 2.62 -7.73
CA ILE A 120 1.78 3.03 -9.10
C ILE A 120 2.57 4.35 -9.07
N ILE A 121 2.09 5.32 -8.28
CA ILE A 121 2.77 6.61 -8.10
C ILE A 121 4.14 6.42 -7.47
N GLY A 122 4.25 5.60 -6.41
CA GLY A 122 5.54 5.33 -5.75
C GLY A 122 6.58 4.70 -6.68
N ILE A 123 6.17 3.76 -7.53
CA ILE A 123 7.04 3.15 -8.55
C ILE A 123 7.50 4.21 -9.55
N ILE A 124 6.60 5.06 -10.04
CA ILE A 124 6.94 6.12 -10.99
C ILE A 124 7.95 7.10 -10.39
N VAL A 125 7.71 7.60 -9.19
CA VAL A 125 8.62 8.54 -8.49
C VAL A 125 9.99 7.89 -8.25
N SER A 126 10.00 6.63 -7.83
CA SER A 126 11.23 5.87 -7.62
C SER A 126 12.02 5.64 -8.92
N ASN A 127 11.35 5.58 -10.07
CA ASN A 127 12.02 5.45 -11.37
C ASN A 127 12.73 6.74 -11.81
N PHE A 128 12.21 7.91 -11.45
CA PHE A 128 12.88 9.19 -11.71
C PHE A 128 14.10 9.41 -10.80
N GLY A 129 14.07 8.88 -9.57
CA GLY A 129 15.21 8.92 -8.64
C GLY A 129 16.24 7.83 -8.96
N GLN A 130 17.09 8.05 -9.97
CA GLN A 130 18.20 7.14 -10.29
C GLN A 130 19.45 7.52 -9.50
N PHE A 131 20.03 6.56 -8.79
CA PHE A 131 21.32 6.76 -8.15
C PHE A 131 22.44 6.73 -9.21
N PRO A 132 23.38 7.70 -9.16
CA PRO A 132 24.58 7.64 -9.97
C PRO A 132 25.41 6.41 -9.56
N ASN A 133 25.82 5.62 -10.55
CA ASN A 133 26.63 4.41 -10.38
C ASN A 133 28.12 4.71 -10.39
#